data_AF-A0A9D3WR72-F1
#
_entry.id   AF-A0A9D3WR72-F1
#
_cell.length_a   1.000
_cell.length_b   1.000
_cell.length_c   1.000
_cell.angle_alpha   90.00
_cell.angle_beta   90.00
_cell.angle_gamma   90.00
#
_symmetry.space_group_name_H-M   'P 1'
#
loop_
_entity.id
_entity.type
_entity.pdbx_description
1 polymer ?
#
loop_
_entity_poly.entity_id
_entity_poly.type
_entity_poly.pdbx_seq_one_letter_code
_entity_poly.pdbx_strand_id
1 'polypeptide(L)'
;MDVGDEDAIKEKAHILIEDVIRDAKEHLRDLQEKEREAEYIIQNIQWTSCKDFTVERGQQQIEEYMSTWEFHESWLHWSDYLQEEELKYSRRYHYRVRWSIPTCRKPIPRATACIYFIIEISKIKPPTLPVEVFFILESNRLIHRPGQCRFREKWLKDIIENKRILMDSITF
;
A
#
# COMPACT_ATOMS: atom_id res chain seq x y z
N MET A 1 0.97 -34.90 -52.82
CA MET A 1 0.34 -34.33 -51.62
C MET A 1 1.50 -34.03 -50.69
N ASP A 2 1.74 -32.74 -50.45
CA ASP A 2 3.05 -32.19 -50.11
C ASP A 2 3.33 -32.33 -48.59
N VAL A 3 4.35 -33.11 -48.24
CA VAL A 3 4.70 -33.46 -46.85
C VAL A 3 5.10 -32.21 -46.03
N GLY A 4 5.53 -31.14 -46.70
CA GLY A 4 5.92 -29.89 -46.06
C GLY A 4 4.77 -29.07 -45.45
N ASP A 5 3.54 -29.21 -45.97
CA ASP A 5 2.37 -28.47 -45.46
C ASP A 5 1.84 -29.07 -44.15
N GLU A 6 1.90 -30.40 -44.00
CA GLU A 6 1.46 -31.08 -42.76
C GLU A 6 2.38 -30.77 -41.57
N ASP A 7 3.69 -30.71 -41.79
CA ASP A 7 4.65 -30.39 -40.73
C ASP A 7 4.57 -28.91 -40.32
N ALA A 8 4.31 -28.00 -41.26
CA ALA A 8 4.06 -26.59 -40.96
C ALA A 8 2.76 -26.39 -40.16
N ILE A 9 1.73 -27.20 -40.41
CA ILE A 9 0.47 -27.18 -39.64
C ILE A 9 0.71 -27.70 -38.22
N LYS A 10 1.50 -28.77 -38.04
CA LYS A 10 1.84 -29.31 -36.71
C LYS A 10 2.64 -28.33 -35.87
N GLU A 11 3.62 -27.64 -36.45
CA GLU A 11 4.43 -26.66 -35.74
C GLU A 11 3.59 -25.48 -35.23
N LYS A 12 2.70 -24.95 -36.09
CA LYS A 12 1.76 -23.90 -35.69
C LYS A 12 0.78 -24.37 -34.60
N ALA A 13 0.29 -25.61 -34.71
CA ALA A 13 -0.56 -26.20 -33.69
C ALA A 13 0.17 -26.35 -32.34
N HIS A 14 1.45 -26.72 -32.37
CA HIS A 14 2.25 -26.85 -31.15
C HIS A 14 2.45 -25.49 -30.45
N ILE A 15 2.77 -24.43 -31.20
CA ILE A 15 2.93 -23.07 -30.67
C ILE A 15 1.61 -22.58 -30.03
N LEU A 16 0.48 -22.79 -30.71
CA LEU A 16 -0.85 -22.43 -30.18
C LEU A 16 -1.17 -23.18 -28.87
N ILE A 17 -0.83 -24.46 -28.79
CA ILE A 17 -1.04 -25.27 -27.58
C ILE A 17 -0.17 -24.76 -26.44
N GLU A 18 1.09 -24.42 -26.70
CA GLU A 18 1.99 -23.88 -25.66
C GLU A 18 1.53 -22.53 -25.13
N ASP A 19 1.10 -21.62 -26.02
CA ASP A 19 0.56 -20.32 -25.64
C ASP A 19 -0.71 -20.49 -24.79
N VAL A 20 -1.65 -21.36 -25.21
CA VAL A 20 -2.87 -21.64 -24.42
C VAL A 20 -2.54 -22.25 -23.05
N ILE A 21 -1.57 -23.16 -22.98
CA ILE A 21 -1.14 -23.75 -21.69
C ILE A 21 -0.49 -22.68 -20.80
N ARG A 22 0.31 -21.77 -21.37
CA ARG A 22 0.94 -20.67 -20.63
C ARG A 22 -0.12 -19.73 -20.06
N ASP A 23 -1.06 -19.31 -20.88
CA ASP A 23 -2.14 -18.40 -20.48
C ASP A 23 -3.05 -19.04 -19.42
N ALA A 24 -3.39 -20.33 -19.58
CA ALA A 24 -4.16 -21.07 -18.58
C ALA A 24 -3.41 -21.18 -17.24
N LYS A 25 -2.09 -21.41 -17.26
CA LYS A 25 -1.27 -21.42 -16.05
C LYS A 25 -1.21 -20.05 -15.37
N GLU A 26 -1.15 -18.97 -16.14
CA GLU A 26 -1.17 -17.60 -15.61
C GLU A 26 -2.51 -17.29 -14.95
N HIS A 27 -3.61 -17.63 -15.62
CA HIS A 27 -4.95 -17.45 -15.08
C HIS A 27 -5.17 -18.24 -13.78
N LEU A 28 -4.69 -19.49 -13.71
CA LEU A 28 -4.76 -20.28 -12.48
C LEU A 28 -3.95 -19.66 -11.33
N ARG A 29 -2.78 -19.07 -11.62
CA ARG A 29 -1.99 -18.35 -10.61
C ARG A 29 -2.74 -17.12 -10.09
N ASP A 30 -3.34 -16.35 -10.99
CA ASP A 30 -4.14 -15.17 -10.62
C ASP A 30 -5.34 -15.54 -9.73
N LEU A 31 -6.00 -16.66 -10.05
CA LEU A 31 -7.12 -17.17 -9.24
C LEU A 31 -6.65 -17.61 -7.85
N GLN A 32 -5.54 -18.36 -7.76
CA GLN A 32 -4.95 -18.74 -6.47
C GLN A 32 -4.48 -17.54 -5.65
N GLU A 33 -3.94 -16.50 -6.28
CA GLU A 33 -3.62 -15.25 -5.60
C GLU A 33 -4.87 -14.57 -5.07
N LYS A 34 -5.95 -14.49 -5.86
CA LYS A 34 -7.23 -13.93 -5.40
C LYS A 34 -7.85 -14.72 -4.24
N GLU A 35 -7.77 -16.05 -4.26
CA GLU A 35 -8.25 -16.89 -3.15
C GLU A 35 -7.43 -16.66 -1.87
N ARG A 36 -6.09 -16.65 -1.97
CA ARG A 36 -5.21 -16.29 -0.84
C ARG A 36 -5.47 -14.87 -0.34
N GLU A 37 -5.81 -13.94 -1.23
CA GLU A 37 -6.19 -12.59 -0.85
C GLU A 37 -7.53 -12.55 -0.12
N ALA A 38 -8.48 -13.42 -0.47
CA ALA A 38 -9.80 -13.50 0.16
C ALA A 38 -9.76 -14.15 1.56
N GLU A 39 -8.84 -15.09 1.78
CA GLU A 39 -8.63 -15.71 3.11
C GLU A 39 -7.82 -14.85 4.08
N TYR A 40 -7.22 -13.75 3.61
CA TYR A 40 -6.36 -12.93 4.45
C TYR A 40 -7.17 -12.15 5.51
N ILE A 41 -6.89 -12.43 6.78
CA ILE A 41 -7.48 -11.71 7.91
C ILE A 41 -6.80 -10.34 8.02
N ILE A 42 -7.56 -9.28 7.76
CA ILE A 42 -7.07 -7.91 7.92
C ILE A 42 -6.83 -7.64 9.40
N GLN A 43 -5.55 -7.54 9.77
CA GLN A 43 -5.14 -7.19 11.13
C GLN A 43 -5.49 -5.73 11.43
N ASN A 44 -5.93 -5.48 12.66
CA ASN A 44 -6.22 -4.14 13.15
C ASN A 44 -5.88 -4.06 14.63
N ILE A 45 -5.63 -2.85 15.12
CA ILE A 45 -5.32 -2.58 16.51
C ILE A 45 -6.51 -1.94 17.23
N GLN A 46 -6.48 -1.97 18.57
CA GLN A 46 -7.42 -1.21 19.37
C GLN A 46 -6.95 0.25 19.50
N TRP A 47 -7.60 1.12 18.76
CA TRP A 47 -7.34 2.57 18.80
C TRP A 47 -7.73 3.18 20.15
N THR A 48 -6.98 4.20 20.58
CA THR A 48 -7.23 4.86 21.87
C THR A 48 -8.57 5.57 21.90
N SER A 49 -9.10 5.80 23.10
CA SER A 49 -10.34 6.57 23.29
C SER A 49 -10.12 8.04 22.91
N CYS A 50 -11.20 8.73 22.54
CA CYS A 50 -11.16 10.17 22.29
C CYS A 50 -10.69 10.98 23.52
N LYS A 51 -10.95 10.47 24.74
CA LYS A 51 -10.55 11.13 26.00
C LYS A 51 -9.06 11.05 26.28
N ASP A 52 -8.46 9.90 26.00
CA ASP A 52 -7.07 9.59 26.37
C ASP A 52 -6.09 9.86 25.22
N PHE A 53 -6.54 10.56 24.18
CA PHE A 53 -5.72 10.87 23.02
C PHE A 53 -4.71 11.96 23.31
N THR A 54 -3.47 11.72 22.87
CA THR A 54 -2.37 12.70 22.79
C THR A 54 -1.67 12.52 21.45
N VAL A 55 -0.95 13.55 20.99
CA VAL A 55 -0.26 13.51 19.69
C VAL A 55 0.78 12.38 19.65
N GLU A 56 1.52 12.22 20.75
CA GLU A 56 2.53 11.19 20.91
C GLU A 56 1.89 9.79 20.94
N ARG A 57 0.75 9.64 21.62
CA ARG A 57 0.01 8.37 21.62
C ARG A 57 -0.51 8.03 20.23
N GLY A 58 -1.02 9.01 19.50
CA GLY A 58 -1.44 8.84 18.11
C GLY A 58 -0.31 8.32 17.23
N GLN A 59 0.88 8.93 17.34
CA GLN A 59 2.06 8.50 16.61
C GLN A 59 2.47 7.06 16.98
N GLN A 60 2.51 6.72 18.27
CA GLN A 60 2.80 5.35 18.73
C GLN A 60 1.82 4.32 18.18
N GLN A 61 0.52 4.64 18.16
CA GLN A 61 -0.49 3.73 17.62
C GLN A 61 -0.40 3.59 16.09
N ILE A 62 0.02 4.64 15.38
CA ILE A 62 0.32 4.52 13.94
C ILE A 62 1.47 3.54 13.72
N GLU A 63 2.55 3.62 14.50
CA GLU A 63 3.66 2.66 14.45
C GLU A 63 3.21 1.23 14.80
N GLU A 64 2.39 1.08 15.85
CA GLU A 64 1.81 -0.21 16.22
C GLU A 64 0.94 -0.79 15.11
N TYR A 65 0.12 0.03 14.45
CA TYR A 65 -0.70 -0.39 13.33
C TYR A 65 0.15 -0.78 12.11
N MET A 66 1.20 -0.02 11.80
CA MET A 66 2.11 -0.37 10.71
C MET A 66 2.89 -1.66 11.00
N SER A 67 3.15 -1.98 12.27
CA SER A 67 3.79 -3.25 12.64
C SER A 67 2.94 -4.48 12.30
N THR A 68 1.63 -4.32 12.13
CA THR A 68 0.74 -5.39 11.67
C THR A 68 0.76 -5.58 10.15
N TRP A 69 1.52 -4.76 9.41
CA TRP A 69 1.65 -4.86 7.97
C TRP A 69 2.78 -5.81 7.59
N GLU A 70 2.54 -6.64 6.59
CA GLU A 70 3.55 -7.54 6.03
C GLU A 70 4.34 -6.79 4.95
N PHE A 71 5.57 -6.38 5.25
CA PHE A 71 6.50 -5.79 4.29
C PHE A 71 7.90 -6.38 4.43
N HIS A 72 8.69 -6.32 3.35
CA HIS A 72 10.07 -6.78 3.35
C HIS A 72 10.96 -5.97 4.33
N GLU A 73 11.89 -6.64 5.02
CA GLU A 73 12.78 -6.03 6.03
C GLU A 73 13.66 -4.87 5.52
N SER A 74 13.80 -4.74 4.20
CA SER A 74 14.56 -3.64 3.57
C SER A 74 13.83 -2.29 3.59
N TRP A 75 12.55 -2.28 3.92
CA TRP A 75 11.82 -1.03 4.08
C TRP A 75 12.20 -0.34 5.37
N LEU A 76 12.55 0.94 5.24
CA LEU A 76 12.73 1.84 6.36
C LEU A 76 11.62 2.89 6.32
N HIS A 77 11.07 3.15 7.50
CA HIS A 77 10.08 4.19 7.68
C HIS A 77 10.38 5.03 8.90
N TRP A 78 9.77 6.21 8.92
CA TRP A 78 9.80 7.08 10.09
C TRP A 78 8.57 8.01 10.03
N SER A 79 8.02 8.32 11.20
CA SER A 79 6.79 9.08 11.36
C SER A 79 7.04 10.49 11.89
N ASP A 80 6.28 11.44 11.33
CA ASP A 80 6.22 12.85 11.69
C ASP A 80 4.81 13.23 12.12
N TYR A 81 4.70 14.08 13.13
CA TYR A 81 3.53 14.92 13.30
C TYR A 81 3.64 16.18 12.41
N LEU A 82 2.56 16.53 11.71
CA LEU A 82 2.52 17.70 10.84
C LEU A 82 1.78 18.88 11.47
N GLN A 83 0.50 18.70 11.79
CA GLN A 83 -0.36 19.79 12.24
C GLN A 83 -1.66 19.30 12.89
N GLU A 84 -2.27 20.20 13.65
CA GLU A 84 -3.62 20.07 14.18
C GLU A 84 -4.55 21.03 13.42
N GLU A 85 -5.72 20.52 13.06
CA GLU A 85 -6.77 21.25 12.36
C GLU A 85 -8.04 21.23 13.21
N GLU A 86 -8.42 22.40 13.74
CA GLU A 86 -9.62 22.58 14.53
C GLU A 86 -10.81 22.85 13.62
N LEU A 87 -11.74 21.89 13.51
CA LEU A 87 -12.99 22.04 12.77
C LEU A 87 -14.15 22.37 13.70
N LYS A 88 -15.29 22.76 13.11
CA LYS A 88 -16.50 23.12 13.86
C LYS A 88 -16.97 22.01 14.81
N TYR A 89 -16.92 20.76 14.36
CA TYR A 89 -17.45 19.60 15.08
C TYR A 89 -16.41 18.51 15.36
N SER A 90 -15.15 18.70 14.97
CA SER A 90 -14.08 17.74 15.18
C SER A 90 -12.71 18.41 15.25
N ARG A 91 -11.72 17.68 15.70
CA ARG A 91 -10.29 18.03 15.66
C ARG A 91 -9.58 16.97 14.85
N ARG A 92 -8.71 17.37 13.95
CA ARG A 92 -7.92 16.46 13.11
C ARG A 92 -6.44 16.64 13.37
N TYR A 93 -5.76 15.53 13.58
CA TYR A 93 -4.33 15.46 13.76
C TYR A 93 -3.72 14.79 12.54
N HIS A 94 -2.86 15.52 11.85
CA HIS A 94 -2.23 15.07 10.62
C HIS A 94 -0.83 14.57 10.91
N TYR A 95 -0.53 13.36 10.44
CA TYR A 95 0.77 12.71 10.55
C TYR A 95 1.24 12.31 9.16
N ARG A 96 2.55 12.23 9.00
CA ARG A 96 3.19 11.77 7.77
C ARG A 96 4.19 10.68 8.11
N VAL A 97 4.05 9.54 7.46
CA VAL A 97 5.06 8.47 7.50
C VAL A 97 5.77 8.46 6.16
N ARG A 98 7.09 8.65 6.14
CA ARG A 98 7.85 8.47 4.90
C ARG A 98 8.50 7.10 4.88
N TRP A 99 8.40 6.45 3.74
CA TRP A 99 8.92 5.13 3.45
C TRP A 99 10.00 5.21 2.39
N SER A 100 11.03 4.38 2.54
CA SER A 100 12.12 4.28 1.58
C SER A 100 12.81 2.91 1.64
N ILE A 101 13.46 2.53 0.54
CA ILE A 101 14.33 1.35 0.48
C ILE A 101 15.73 1.84 0.11
N PRO A 102 16.68 1.89 1.06
CA PRO A 102 18.07 2.17 0.73
C PRO A 102 18.70 1.00 -0.03
N THR A 103 19.68 1.29 -0.88
CA THR A 103 20.45 0.26 -1.58
C THR A 103 21.95 0.52 -1.39
N CYS A 104 22.78 -0.52 -1.47
CA CYS A 104 24.24 -0.37 -1.34
C CYS A 104 24.83 0.63 -2.35
N ARG A 105 24.22 0.76 -3.53
CA ARG A 105 24.66 1.71 -4.57
C ARG A 105 24.13 3.13 -4.35
N LYS A 106 23.02 3.29 -3.62
CA LYS A 106 22.37 4.57 -3.34
C LYS A 106 21.84 4.55 -1.89
N PRO A 107 22.70 4.85 -0.90
CA PRO A 107 22.32 4.81 0.52
C PRO A 107 21.30 5.88 0.88
N ILE A 108 21.29 7.01 0.14
CA ILE A 108 20.25 8.03 0.21
C ILE A 108 19.28 7.80 -0.97
N PRO A 109 18.05 7.36 -0.71
CA PRO A 109 17.06 7.09 -1.76
C PRO A 109 16.71 8.37 -2.54
N ARG A 110 16.71 8.30 -3.88
CA ARG A 110 16.31 9.42 -4.76
C ARG A 110 14.80 9.73 -4.68
N ALA A 111 14.00 8.72 -4.36
CA ALA A 111 12.55 8.83 -4.22
C ALA A 111 12.11 8.13 -2.94
N THR A 112 11.13 8.72 -2.27
CA THR A 112 10.46 8.19 -1.07
C THR A 112 8.97 8.17 -1.32
N ALA A 113 8.23 7.30 -0.63
CA ALA A 113 6.77 7.30 -0.63
C ALA A 113 6.26 7.85 0.70
N CYS A 114 5.27 8.74 0.67
CA CYS A 114 4.63 9.22 1.90
C CYS A 114 3.23 8.62 2.08
N ILE A 115 2.90 8.25 3.31
CA ILE A 115 1.54 7.96 3.75
C ILE A 115 1.14 9.03 4.75
N TYR A 116 -0.03 9.62 4.54
CA TYR A 116 -0.59 10.65 5.41
C TYR A 116 -1.68 10.01 6.26
N PHE A 117 -1.48 10.00 7.57
CA PHE A 117 -2.47 9.54 8.53
C PHE A 117 -3.21 10.73 9.11
N ILE A 118 -4.52 10.60 9.26
CA ILE A 118 -5.40 11.61 9.83
C ILE A 118 -6.16 10.93 10.97
N ILE A 119 -5.95 11.41 12.19
CA ILE A 119 -6.72 10.99 13.35
C ILE A 119 -7.74 12.08 13.65
N GLU A 120 -9.02 11.74 13.60
CA GLU A 120 -10.14 12.63 13.84
C GLU A 120 -10.81 12.33 15.18
N ILE A 121 -10.94 13.37 16.00
CA ILE A 121 -11.67 13.35 17.27
C ILE A 121 -12.91 14.20 17.12
N SER A 122 -14.08 13.58 17.24
CA SER A 122 -15.34 14.28 17.15
C SER A 122 -15.70 14.95 18.48
N LYS A 123 -16.18 16.20 18.42
CA LYS A 123 -16.68 16.96 19.58
C LYS A 123 -18.10 16.57 19.98
N ILE A 124 -18.83 15.91 19.08
CA ILE A 124 -20.23 15.51 19.29
C ILE A 124 -20.37 14.05 19.76
N LYS A 125 -19.37 13.20 19.46
CA LYS A 125 -19.39 11.79 19.85
C LYS A 125 -18.98 11.63 21.31
N PRO A 126 -19.48 10.60 22.02
CA PRO A 126 -19.04 10.31 23.38
C PRO A 126 -17.52 10.12 23.47
N PRO A 127 -16.86 10.69 24.48
CA PRO A 127 -15.40 10.64 24.61
C PRO A 127 -14.87 9.21 24.92
N THR A 128 -15.77 8.29 25.26
CA THR A 128 -15.47 6.87 25.50
C THR A 128 -15.27 6.08 24.20
N LEU A 129 -15.68 6.60 23.05
CA LEU A 129 -15.47 5.94 21.76
C LEU A 129 -14.03 6.07 21.28
N PRO A 130 -13.51 5.08 20.51
CA PRO A 130 -12.20 5.16 19.92
C PRO A 130 -12.12 6.30 18.90
N VAL A 131 -10.91 6.84 18.72
CA VAL A 131 -10.63 7.85 17.70
C VAL A 131 -10.84 7.30 16.29
N GLU A 132 -11.26 8.16 15.36
CA GLU A 132 -11.40 7.76 13.95
C GLU A 132 -10.07 7.97 13.23
N VAL A 133 -9.60 6.94 12.54
CA VAL A 133 -8.31 6.99 11.83
C VAL A 133 -8.51 6.76 10.35
N PHE A 134 -7.81 7.56 9.55
CA PHE A 134 -7.80 7.51 8.10
C PHE A 134 -6.36 7.56 7.62
N PHE A 135 -6.09 6.98 6.45
CA PHE A 135 -4.81 7.19 5.78
C PHE A 135 -4.96 7.32 4.27
N ILE A 136 -4.04 8.08 3.67
CA ILE A 136 -4.01 8.40 2.25
C ILE A 136 -2.56 8.23 1.77
N LEU A 137 -2.37 7.61 0.61
CA LEU A 137 -1.06 7.51 -0.02
C LEU A 137 -0.78 8.72 -0.89
N GLU A 138 0.46 9.20 -0.95
CA GLU A 138 0.84 10.42 -1.66
C GLU A 138 0.33 10.53 -3.11
N SER A 139 0.36 9.44 -3.88
CA SER A 139 -0.05 9.43 -5.29
C SER A 139 -1.53 9.05 -5.50
N ASN A 140 -2.31 8.85 -4.43
CA ASN A 140 -3.71 8.43 -4.50
C ASN A 140 -4.61 9.36 -3.67
N ARG A 141 -5.84 9.59 -4.14
CA ARG A 141 -6.86 10.34 -3.41
C ARG A 141 -7.80 9.44 -2.60
N LEU A 142 -7.64 8.12 -2.73
CA LEU A 142 -8.44 7.15 -2.00
C LEU A 142 -8.14 7.23 -0.50
N ILE A 143 -9.21 7.36 0.29
CA ILE A 143 -9.14 7.39 1.74
C ILE A 143 -9.33 5.98 2.26
N HIS A 144 -8.35 5.49 3.01
CA HIS A 144 -8.39 4.16 3.61
C HIS A 144 -8.68 4.26 5.11
N ARG A 145 -9.35 3.24 5.64
CA ARG A 145 -9.61 3.08 7.08
C ARG A 145 -8.88 1.84 7.61
N PRO A 146 -8.20 1.93 8.77
CA PRO A 146 -7.59 0.77 9.40
C PRO A 146 -8.58 -0.39 9.61
N GLY A 147 -8.13 -1.61 9.38
CA GLY A 147 -8.96 -2.81 9.52
C GLY A 147 -9.95 -3.09 8.38
N GLN A 148 -10.12 -2.17 7.42
CA GLN A 148 -11.01 -2.36 6.25
C GLN A 148 -10.26 -2.66 4.96
N CYS A 149 -8.96 -2.42 4.92
CA CYS A 149 -8.16 -2.58 3.72
C CYS A 149 -6.82 -3.22 4.07
N ARG A 150 -6.44 -4.27 3.33
CA ARG A 150 -5.10 -4.85 3.40
C ARG A 150 -4.11 -3.88 2.76
N PHE A 151 -3.13 -3.44 3.52
CA PHE A 151 -2.00 -2.71 2.97
C PHE A 151 -1.15 -3.62 2.07
N ARG A 152 -0.78 -3.15 0.88
CA ARG A 152 0.08 -3.90 -0.06
C ARG A 152 1.38 -3.15 -0.28
N GLU A 153 2.51 -3.84 -0.08
CA GLU A 153 3.85 -3.30 -0.33
C GLU A 153 4.00 -2.73 -1.76
N LYS A 154 3.32 -3.36 -2.73
CA LYS A 154 3.26 -2.89 -4.13
C LYS A 154 2.88 -1.41 -4.24
N TRP A 155 1.98 -0.91 -3.38
CA TRP A 155 1.56 0.49 -3.41
C TRP A 155 2.72 1.46 -3.16
N LEU A 156 3.63 1.12 -2.24
CA LEU A 156 4.82 1.94 -1.99
C LEU A 156 5.81 1.84 -3.14
N LYS A 157 6.02 0.63 -3.68
CA LYS A 157 6.90 0.41 -4.84
C LYS A 157 6.44 1.23 -6.05
N ASP A 158 5.15 1.19 -6.35
CA ASP A 158 4.55 1.92 -7.46
C ASP A 158 4.76 3.43 -7.32
N ILE A 159 4.58 3.99 -6.11
CA ILE A 159 4.83 5.42 -5.84
C ILE A 159 6.31 5.79 -6.10
N ILE A 160 7.25 5.00 -5.57
CA ILE A 160 8.69 5.25 -5.71
C ILE A 160 9.12 5.13 -7.17
N GLU A 161 8.66 4.09 -7.88
CA GLU A 161 9.03 3.85 -9.26
C GLU A 161 8.46 4.92 -10.20
N ASN A 162 7.20 5.32 -10.01
CA ASN A 162 6.60 6.41 -10.77
C ASN A 162 7.36 7.73 -10.58
N LYS A 163 7.77 8.04 -9.34
CA LYS A 163 8.62 9.21 -9.07
C LYS A 163 9.98 9.10 -9.75
N ARG A 164 10.58 7.91 -9.78
CA ARG A 164 11.86 7.68 -10.45
C ARG A 164 11.76 7.90 -11.95
N ILE A 165 10.74 7.34 -12.60
CA ILE A 165 10.45 7.51 -14.03
C ILE A 165 10.28 9.00 -14.37
N LEU A 166 9.47 9.71 -13.58
CA LEU A 166 9.25 11.15 -13.76
C LEU A 166 10.56 11.94 -13.63
N MET A 167 11.37 11.66 -12.60
CA MET A 167 12.66 12.33 -12.42
C MET A 167 13.62 12.10 -13.58
N ASP A 168 13.67 10.88 -14.14
CA ASP A 168 14.57 10.56 -15.24
C ASP A 168 14.05 11.13 -16.59
N SER A 169 12.78 11.52 -16.67
CA SER A 169 12.18 12.17 -17.86
C SER A 169 12.40 13.69 -17.94
N ILE A 170 12.83 14.32 -16.84
CA ILE A 170 13.08 15.77 -16.79
C ILE A 170 14.54 16.02 -17.16
N THR A 171 14.77 16.54 -18.36
CA THR A 171 16.05 17.15 -18.78
C THR A 171 16.06 18.64 -18.42
N PHE A 172 17.04 19.06 -17.63
CA PHE A 172 17.31 20.47 -17.32
C PHE A 172 18.25 21.09 -18.35
#